data_AF-A0A5J4NRX6-F1
#
_entry.id   AF-A0A5J4NRX6-F1
#
_cell.length_a   1.000
_cell.length_b   1.000
_cell.length_c   1.000
_cell.angle_alpha   90.00
_cell.angle_beta   90.00
_cell.angle_gamma   90.00
#
_symmetry.space_group_name_H-M   'P 1'
#
loop_
_entity.id
_entity.type
_entity.pdbx_description
1 polymer ?
#
loop_
_entity_poly.entity_id
_entity_poly.type
_entity_poly.pdbx_seq_one_letter_code
_entity_poly.pdbx_strand_id
1 'polypeptide(L)'
;MMLRASFLFITVAFHFPQGSGIPVISGICEPRSHSHPDFPKCPSKVCRQHIDCWVSYGPPQSCVCDPHLCGPVCLPVCFSPPYIPNTQVIPKSYALSEVKFPVAPVNRDDYKSGETIEITCMPGYRDPNRNLVEVTCVGSEWQFNKLNCERISCPPLRDPVHGKVVYKSDMKFQAEAISVCFHNYVADCESQMKVDEVTRERDCGSPPPILNGKLQANETTFGSKALIECPPDTTSSSEVNVMQCGVLGNRTTWLPQPTPACNRHCYLFTVDHGNVILMHKPNTPLQRLIPISSDDYNKPMGASENFKTNPLDGIILPYGRVRHGAQLNVTCNPGYQLMKQDSPVTICHDGVWSVRSKCVPGW
;
A
#
# COMPACT_ATOMS: atom_id res chain seq x y z
N MET A 1 -33.33 -39.38 32.23
CA MET A 1 -34.26 -38.24 32.35
C MET A 1 -34.35 -37.57 31.00
N MET A 2 -35.31 -37.99 30.17
CA MET A 2 -35.62 -37.35 28.88
C MET A 2 -36.43 -36.09 29.14
N LEU A 3 -36.12 -34.99 28.47
CA LEU A 3 -37.01 -33.83 28.40
C LEU A 3 -37.24 -33.44 26.93
N ARG A 4 -38.51 -33.59 26.55
CA ARG A 4 -39.14 -33.27 25.28
C ARG A 4 -38.99 -31.79 24.95
N ALA A 5 -38.61 -31.47 23.72
CA ALA A 5 -38.84 -30.16 23.13
C ALA A 5 -40.17 -30.20 22.34
N SER A 6 -41.16 -29.44 22.80
CA SER A 6 -42.39 -29.13 22.05
C SER A 6 -42.16 -27.81 21.31
N PHE A 7 -42.23 -27.83 19.98
CA PHE A 7 -42.20 -26.62 19.15
C PHE A 7 -43.61 -26.04 19.00
N LEU A 8 -43.78 -24.77 19.40
CA LEU A 8 -44.97 -23.97 19.16
C LEU A 8 -44.75 -23.19 17.84
N PHE A 9 -45.60 -23.40 16.84
CA PHE A 9 -45.61 -22.58 15.62
C PHE A 9 -46.37 -21.28 15.91
N ILE A 10 -45.70 -20.13 15.76
CA ILE A 10 -46.33 -18.81 15.72
C ILE A 10 -46.19 -18.27 14.30
N THR A 11 -47.32 -18.13 13.61
CA THR A 11 -47.45 -17.48 12.30
C THR A 11 -47.32 -15.96 12.48
N VAL A 12 -46.32 -15.36 11.83
CA VAL A 12 -46.19 -13.90 11.72
C VAL A 12 -46.67 -13.48 10.33
N ALA A 13 -47.77 -12.74 10.28
CA ALA A 13 -48.32 -12.15 9.07
C ALA A 13 -47.50 -10.90 8.69
N PHE A 14 -46.95 -10.86 7.48
CA PHE A 14 -46.34 -9.67 6.90
C PHE A 14 -47.39 -8.88 6.10
N HIS A 15 -47.70 -7.66 6.59
CA HIS A 15 -48.41 -6.63 5.85
C HIS A 15 -47.46 -6.03 4.79
N PHE A 16 -47.86 -6.07 3.52
CA PHE A 16 -47.21 -5.28 2.45
C PHE A 16 -48.01 -4.00 2.19
N PRO A 17 -47.34 -2.87 1.94
CA PRO A 17 -47.99 -1.57 1.78
C PRO A 17 -48.65 -1.44 0.41
N GLN A 18 -49.78 -0.73 0.39
CA GLN A 18 -50.47 -0.30 -0.82
C GLN A 18 -49.58 0.67 -1.60
N GLY A 19 -49.16 0.26 -2.81
CA GLY A 19 -48.41 1.07 -3.75
C GLY A 19 -49.15 1.17 -5.09
N SER A 20 -49.66 2.38 -5.36
CA SER A 20 -50.00 3.00 -6.65
C SER A 20 -50.09 2.11 -7.90
N GLY A 21 -51.31 2.02 -8.43
CA GLY A 21 -51.65 1.35 -9.68
C GLY A 21 -50.89 1.89 -10.89
N ILE A 22 -50.15 0.99 -11.53
CA ILE A 22 -49.77 1.07 -12.93
C ILE A 22 -51.05 0.76 -13.73
N PRO A 23 -51.41 1.52 -14.78
CA PRO A 23 -52.59 1.23 -15.57
C PRO A 23 -52.34 -0.08 -16.31
N VAL A 24 -52.94 -1.17 -15.82
CA VAL A 24 -53.17 -2.35 -16.65
C VAL A 24 -54.21 -1.89 -17.67
N ILE A 25 -53.77 -1.62 -18.89
CA ILE A 25 -54.68 -1.54 -20.03
C ILE A 25 -55.23 -2.95 -20.18
N SER A 26 -56.31 -3.26 -19.46
CA SER A 26 -57.14 -4.42 -19.74
C SER A 26 -57.89 -4.12 -21.03
N GLY A 27 -57.24 -4.38 -22.17
CA GLY A 27 -57.96 -4.53 -23.42
C GLY A 27 -58.97 -5.65 -23.20
N ILE A 28 -60.25 -5.31 -23.19
CA ILE A 28 -61.33 -6.30 -23.13
C ILE A 28 -61.31 -7.01 -24.48
N CYS A 29 -60.76 -8.22 -24.51
CA CYS A 29 -60.75 -9.06 -25.70
C CYS A 29 -62.07 -9.83 -25.78
N GLU A 30 -63.06 -9.23 -26.43
CA GLU A 30 -64.33 -9.90 -26.70
C GLU A 30 -64.18 -10.92 -27.83
N PRO A 31 -64.56 -12.20 -27.62
CA PRO A 31 -64.51 -13.21 -28.67
C PRO A 31 -65.53 -12.90 -29.77
N ARG A 32 -65.18 -13.14 -31.04
CA ARG A 32 -66.19 -13.19 -32.10
C ARG A 32 -66.95 -14.52 -32.02
N SER A 33 -68.25 -14.47 -32.28
CA SER A 33 -69.17 -15.60 -32.15
C SER A 33 -68.80 -16.78 -33.05
N HIS A 34 -69.40 -17.94 -32.77
CA HIS A 34 -69.26 -19.22 -33.49
C HIS A 34 -69.47 -19.17 -35.02
N SER A 35 -69.88 -18.02 -35.58
CA SER A 35 -70.07 -17.83 -37.03
C SER A 35 -68.78 -17.52 -37.80
N HIS A 36 -67.65 -17.29 -37.12
CA HIS A 36 -66.38 -17.02 -37.80
C HIS A 36 -65.78 -18.33 -38.37
N PRO A 37 -65.36 -18.37 -39.66
CA PRO A 37 -64.86 -19.60 -40.31
C PRO A 37 -63.66 -20.26 -39.62
N ASP A 38 -62.84 -19.48 -38.93
CA ASP A 38 -61.65 -19.95 -38.23
C ASP A 38 -61.89 -20.28 -36.74
N PHE A 39 -63.12 -20.09 -36.22
CA PHE A 39 -63.46 -20.44 -34.84
C PHE A 39 -63.12 -21.90 -34.46
N PRO A 40 -63.27 -22.91 -35.35
CA PRO A 40 -62.88 -24.30 -35.05
C PRO A 40 -61.37 -24.51 -34.86
N LYS A 41 -60.53 -23.58 -35.32
CA LYS A 41 -59.07 -23.63 -35.17
C LYS A 41 -58.60 -22.95 -33.89
N CYS A 42 -59.50 -22.30 -33.16
CA CYS A 42 -59.17 -21.64 -31.90
C CYS A 42 -58.65 -22.65 -30.87
N PRO A 43 -57.67 -22.27 -30.05
CA PRO A 43 -57.29 -23.05 -28.88
C PRO A 43 -58.53 -23.31 -28.02
N SER A 44 -58.73 -24.56 -27.60
CA SER A 44 -59.94 -24.98 -26.87
C SER A 44 -60.03 -24.43 -25.43
N LYS A 45 -59.03 -23.65 -25.00
CA LYS A 45 -58.81 -23.28 -23.60
C LYS A 45 -58.71 -21.77 -23.46
N VAL A 46 -59.72 -21.22 -22.78
CA VAL A 46 -59.89 -19.80 -22.50
C VAL A 46 -59.24 -19.46 -21.16
N CYS A 47 -58.69 -18.27 -21.01
CA CYS A 47 -58.08 -17.77 -19.77
C CYS A 47 -58.54 -16.35 -19.46
N ARG A 48 -58.39 -15.87 -18.22
CA ARG A 48 -58.67 -14.47 -17.86
C ARG A 48 -57.40 -13.76 -17.40
N GLN A 49 -56.52 -14.49 -16.73
CA GLN A 49 -55.22 -14.02 -16.27
C GLN A 49 -54.15 -15.09 -16.51
N HIS A 50 -52.89 -14.67 -16.43
CA HIS A 50 -51.73 -15.54 -16.59
C HIS A 50 -51.75 -16.78 -15.67
N ILE A 51 -52.20 -16.60 -14.42
CA ILE A 51 -52.26 -17.66 -13.41
C ILE A 51 -53.20 -18.82 -13.81
N ASP A 52 -54.26 -18.54 -14.58
CA ASP A 52 -55.23 -19.55 -15.02
C ASP A 52 -54.57 -20.61 -15.93
N CYS A 53 -53.61 -20.16 -16.75
CA CYS A 53 -52.83 -21.03 -17.62
C CYS A 53 -51.85 -21.89 -16.83
N TRP A 54 -51.19 -21.34 -15.80
CA TRP A 54 -50.28 -22.13 -14.95
C TRP A 54 -51.02 -23.24 -14.20
N VAL A 55 -52.17 -22.92 -13.59
CA VAL A 55 -52.95 -23.90 -12.81
C VAL A 55 -53.49 -25.04 -13.67
N SER A 56 -53.83 -24.76 -14.93
CA SER A 56 -54.35 -25.76 -15.88
C SER A 56 -53.24 -26.57 -16.59
N TYR A 57 -52.15 -25.86 -16.91
CA TYR A 57 -50.94 -26.20 -17.68
C TYR A 57 -49.78 -26.94 -17.01
N GLY A 58 -49.43 -26.44 -15.81
CA GLY A 58 -48.03 -26.31 -15.45
C GLY A 58 -47.33 -25.14 -16.19
N PRO A 59 -46.18 -24.66 -15.68
CA PRO A 59 -45.39 -23.62 -16.34
C PRO A 59 -44.58 -24.20 -17.52
N PRO A 60 -44.23 -23.41 -18.58
CA PRO A 60 -44.53 -22.00 -18.86
C PRO A 60 -45.58 -21.75 -19.99
N GLN A 61 -46.68 -21.06 -19.67
CA GLN A 61 -47.74 -20.62 -20.62
C GLN A 61 -48.26 -19.22 -20.23
N SER A 62 -48.69 -18.42 -21.22
CA SER A 62 -49.27 -17.08 -20.98
C SER A 62 -50.66 -16.92 -21.57
N CYS A 63 -51.47 -16.11 -20.89
CA CYS A 63 -52.81 -15.74 -21.35
C CYS A 63 -52.69 -14.56 -22.32
N VAL A 64 -52.99 -14.80 -23.59
CA VAL A 64 -52.88 -13.79 -24.65
C VAL A 64 -54.17 -13.67 -25.45
N CYS A 65 -54.40 -12.50 -26.03
CA CYS A 65 -55.50 -12.30 -26.95
C CYS A 65 -55.11 -12.74 -28.36
N ASP A 66 -55.92 -13.62 -28.95
CA ASP A 66 -55.69 -14.11 -30.31
C ASP A 66 -56.13 -13.07 -31.36
N PRO A 67 -55.27 -12.71 -32.34
CA PRO A 67 -55.63 -11.82 -33.45
C PRO A 67 -56.73 -12.37 -34.37
N HIS A 68 -57.01 -13.68 -34.35
CA HIS A 68 -58.13 -14.33 -35.04
C HIS A 68 -59.45 -14.35 -34.23
N LEU A 69 -59.50 -13.60 -33.12
CA LEU A 69 -60.71 -13.23 -32.36
C LEU A 69 -61.35 -14.39 -31.56
N CYS A 70 -60.52 -15.32 -31.09
CA CYS A 70 -60.90 -16.42 -30.20
C CYS A 70 -61.13 -16.00 -28.74
N GLY A 71 -60.97 -14.72 -28.41
CA GLY A 71 -60.92 -14.25 -27.03
C GLY A 71 -59.57 -14.57 -26.36
N PRO A 72 -59.49 -14.54 -25.02
CA PRO A 72 -58.26 -14.80 -24.28
C PRO A 72 -57.96 -16.30 -24.19
N VAL A 73 -56.79 -16.73 -24.68
CA VAL A 73 -56.40 -18.15 -24.77
C VAL A 73 -55.01 -18.40 -24.17
N CYS A 74 -54.76 -19.62 -23.68
CA CYS A 74 -53.45 -20.02 -23.19
C CYS A 74 -52.55 -20.47 -24.36
N LEU A 75 -51.45 -19.78 -24.57
CA LEU A 75 -50.42 -20.17 -25.55
C LEU A 75 -49.09 -20.50 -24.86
N PRO A 76 -48.30 -21.42 -25.44
CA PRO A 76 -46.98 -21.73 -24.94
C PRO A 76 -46.04 -20.55 -25.19
N VAL A 77 -45.27 -20.20 -24.15
CA VAL A 77 -44.30 -19.11 -24.16
C VAL A 77 -43.04 -19.54 -23.43
N CYS A 78 -41.92 -18.90 -23.73
CA CYS A 78 -40.68 -19.08 -22.99
C CYS A 78 -40.49 -17.92 -22.01
N PHE A 79 -40.37 -18.24 -20.72
CA PHE A 79 -40.06 -17.23 -19.69
C PHE A 79 -38.57 -17.04 -19.52
N SER A 80 -38.15 -15.78 -19.55
CA SER A 80 -36.77 -15.31 -19.40
C SER A 80 -35.79 -15.97 -20.39
N PRO A 81 -34.87 -15.21 -21.01
CA PRO A 81 -33.82 -15.79 -21.84
C PRO A 81 -33.01 -16.88 -21.10
N PRO A 82 -32.50 -17.91 -21.79
CA PRO A 82 -31.74 -18.97 -21.14
C PRO A 82 -30.49 -18.40 -20.46
N TYR A 83 -30.22 -18.86 -19.23
CA TYR A 83 -29.04 -18.44 -18.50
C TYR A 83 -27.77 -19.07 -19.10
N ILE A 84 -26.96 -18.23 -19.74
CA ILE A 84 -25.62 -18.59 -20.22
C ILE A 84 -24.61 -17.68 -19.49
N PRO A 85 -23.62 -18.23 -18.76
CA PRO A 85 -22.65 -17.40 -18.04
C PRO A 85 -21.92 -16.44 -18.97
N ASN A 86 -21.68 -15.21 -18.47
CA ASN A 86 -20.94 -14.16 -19.18
C ASN A 86 -21.54 -13.73 -20.52
N THR A 87 -22.86 -13.82 -20.67
CA THR A 87 -23.59 -13.39 -21.87
C THR A 87 -24.56 -12.26 -21.61
N GLN A 88 -24.97 -11.61 -22.69
CA GLN A 88 -26.04 -10.61 -22.71
C GLN A 88 -26.93 -10.85 -23.92
N VAL A 89 -28.21 -10.50 -23.77
CA VAL A 89 -29.19 -10.58 -24.85
C VAL A 89 -29.14 -9.28 -25.65
N ILE A 90 -29.07 -9.41 -26.97
CA ILE A 90 -29.26 -8.30 -27.90
C ILE A 90 -30.65 -8.48 -28.51
N PRO A 91 -31.55 -7.50 -28.37
CA PRO A 91 -32.81 -7.52 -29.11
C PRO A 91 -32.48 -7.54 -30.60
N LYS A 92 -33.04 -8.48 -31.37
CA LYS A 92 -33.10 -8.29 -32.82
C LYS A 92 -33.89 -7.01 -33.04
N SER A 93 -33.22 -5.97 -33.53
CA SER A 93 -33.89 -4.76 -33.94
C SER A 93 -34.87 -5.16 -35.03
N TYR A 94 -36.16 -5.28 -34.70
CA TYR A 94 -37.17 -5.21 -35.73
C TYR A 94 -36.95 -3.86 -36.42
N ALA A 95 -36.73 -3.92 -37.73
CA ALA A 95 -36.73 -2.76 -38.59
C ALA A 95 -38.10 -2.08 -38.50
N LEU A 96 -38.30 -1.28 -37.47
CA LEU A 96 -39.33 -0.26 -37.40
C LEU A 96 -38.57 1.06 -37.29
N SER A 97 -38.45 1.65 -38.47
CA SER A 97 -38.25 3.08 -38.74
C SER A 97 -38.29 4.00 -37.51
N GLU A 98 -37.21 4.77 -37.37
CA GLU A 98 -37.16 6.09 -36.71
C GLU A 98 -37.37 6.16 -35.20
N VAL A 99 -36.48 5.56 -34.40
CA VAL A 99 -36.16 6.12 -33.07
C VAL A 99 -34.66 6.08 -32.83
N LYS A 100 -34.03 7.25 -32.84
CA LYS A 100 -32.60 7.46 -32.64
C LYS A 100 -32.29 7.66 -31.15
N PHE A 101 -32.55 6.65 -30.33
CA PHE A 101 -32.07 6.59 -28.93
C PHE A 101 -31.79 5.13 -28.55
N PRO A 102 -30.73 4.83 -27.78
CA PRO A 102 -30.49 3.49 -27.25
C PRO A 102 -31.59 3.19 -26.23
N VAL A 103 -32.66 2.55 -26.67
CA VAL A 103 -33.67 2.00 -25.78
C VAL A 103 -32.96 0.92 -24.97
N ALA A 104 -32.82 1.15 -23.66
CA ALA A 104 -32.40 0.11 -22.73
C ALA A 104 -33.25 -1.15 -23.00
N PRO A 105 -32.69 -2.36 -23.01
CA PRO A 105 -33.44 -3.57 -23.33
C PRO A 105 -34.65 -3.60 -22.40
N VAL A 106 -35.84 -3.42 -22.98
CA VAL A 106 -37.09 -3.59 -22.26
C VAL A 106 -37.01 -4.99 -21.69
N ASN A 107 -37.07 -5.10 -20.36
CA ASN A 107 -37.00 -6.35 -19.63
C ASN A 107 -38.24 -7.18 -19.97
N ARG A 108 -38.20 -7.79 -21.16
CA ARG A 108 -39.26 -8.60 -21.73
C ARG A 108 -38.95 -10.03 -21.36
N ASP A 109 -39.85 -10.60 -20.56
CA ASP A 109 -39.68 -11.93 -20.01
C ASP A 109 -40.65 -12.95 -20.64
N ASP A 110 -41.50 -12.56 -21.58
CA ASP A 110 -42.57 -13.37 -22.16
C ASP A 110 -42.46 -13.54 -23.70
N TYR A 111 -41.72 -14.55 -24.14
CA TYR A 111 -41.47 -14.80 -25.57
C TYR A 111 -42.47 -15.80 -26.17
N LYS A 112 -43.12 -15.43 -27.28
CA LYS A 112 -44.05 -16.33 -27.97
C LYS A 112 -43.30 -17.45 -28.68
N SER A 113 -43.88 -18.65 -28.74
CA SER A 113 -43.34 -19.73 -29.57
C SER A 113 -43.15 -19.26 -31.02
N GLY A 114 -41.93 -19.42 -31.55
CA GLY A 114 -41.47 -18.94 -32.86
C GLY A 114 -40.62 -17.66 -32.80
N GLU A 115 -40.60 -16.93 -31.69
CA GLU A 115 -39.73 -15.77 -31.53
C GLU A 115 -38.27 -16.15 -31.36
N THR A 116 -37.38 -15.29 -31.87
CA THR A 116 -35.93 -15.45 -31.79
C THR A 116 -35.28 -14.27 -31.09
N ILE A 117 -34.28 -14.56 -30.27
CA ILE A 117 -33.40 -13.57 -29.65
C ILE A 117 -31.95 -13.88 -30.00
N GLU A 118 -31.10 -12.88 -29.92
CA GLU A 118 -29.66 -13.06 -30.09
C GLU A 118 -28.96 -12.93 -28.74
N ILE A 119 -28.02 -13.82 -28.48
CA ILE A 119 -27.17 -13.78 -27.29
C ILE A 119 -25.73 -13.61 -27.75
N THR A 120 -25.00 -12.70 -27.11
CA THR A 120 -23.56 -12.51 -27.31
C THR A 120 -22.81 -12.55 -25.98
N CYS A 121 -21.49 -12.68 -26.04
CA CYS A 121 -20.65 -12.56 -24.85
C CYS A 121 -20.63 -11.11 -24.34
N MET A 122 -20.61 -10.92 -23.02
CA MET A 122 -20.43 -9.60 -22.41
C MET A 122 -19.04 -9.01 -22.75
N PRO A 123 -18.87 -7.68 -22.68
CA PRO A 123 -17.56 -7.05 -22.85
C PRO A 123 -16.48 -7.69 -21.96
N GLY A 124 -15.33 -8.01 -22.56
CA GLY A 124 -14.23 -8.72 -21.87
C GLY A 124 -14.31 -10.25 -21.94
N TYR A 125 -15.36 -10.81 -22.54
CA TYR A 125 -15.53 -12.24 -22.80
C TYR A 125 -15.69 -12.53 -24.30
N ARG A 126 -15.30 -13.72 -24.73
CA ARG A 126 -15.42 -14.18 -26.11
C ARG A 126 -15.55 -15.70 -26.19
N ASP A 127 -16.39 -16.19 -27.10
CA ASP A 127 -16.37 -17.58 -27.55
C ASP A 127 -15.39 -17.70 -28.74
N PRO A 128 -14.47 -18.68 -28.74
CA PRO A 128 -13.46 -18.82 -29.81
C PRO A 128 -14.06 -19.03 -31.20
N ASN A 129 -15.22 -19.67 -31.28
CA ASN A 129 -15.83 -20.16 -32.51
C ASN A 129 -16.99 -19.27 -32.99
N ARG A 130 -17.66 -18.55 -32.08
CA ARG A 130 -18.90 -17.82 -32.38
C ARG A 130 -18.92 -16.45 -31.68
N ASN A 131 -19.40 -15.44 -32.37
CA ASN A 131 -19.60 -14.10 -31.77
C ASN A 131 -21.02 -13.92 -31.22
N LEU A 132 -21.99 -14.63 -31.79
CA LEU A 132 -23.39 -14.60 -31.38
C LEU A 132 -24.02 -15.98 -31.55
N VAL A 133 -25.10 -16.23 -30.82
CA VAL A 133 -26.01 -17.35 -31.06
C VAL A 133 -27.43 -16.84 -31.14
N GLU A 134 -28.19 -17.37 -32.11
CA GLU A 134 -29.63 -17.22 -32.17
C GLU A 134 -30.31 -18.28 -31.28
N VAL A 135 -31.25 -17.83 -30.46
CA VAL A 135 -32.04 -18.66 -29.54
C VAL A 135 -33.50 -18.55 -29.95
N THR A 136 -34.14 -19.69 -30.17
CA THR A 136 -35.54 -19.75 -30.63
C THR A 136 -36.42 -20.33 -29.54
N CYS A 137 -37.56 -19.68 -29.27
CA CYS A 137 -38.58 -20.26 -28.40
C CYS A 137 -39.41 -21.28 -29.20
N VAL A 138 -39.38 -22.56 -28.82
CA VAL A 138 -40.14 -23.63 -29.48
C VAL A 138 -41.10 -24.25 -28.47
N GLY A 139 -42.39 -23.93 -28.63
CA GLY A 139 -43.39 -24.23 -27.63
C GLY A 139 -43.09 -23.47 -26.34
N SER A 140 -42.72 -24.21 -25.31
CA SER A 140 -42.45 -23.72 -23.96
C SER A 140 -40.96 -23.81 -23.58
N GLU A 141 -40.10 -24.23 -24.51
CA GLU A 141 -38.68 -24.45 -24.26
C GLU A 141 -37.81 -23.62 -25.21
N TRP A 142 -36.68 -23.16 -24.69
CA TRP A 142 -35.66 -22.49 -25.49
C TRP A 142 -34.80 -23.52 -26.22
N GLN A 143 -34.74 -23.41 -27.55
CA GLN A 143 -33.78 -24.15 -28.37
C GLN A 143 -32.60 -23.26 -28.75
N PHE A 144 -31.40 -23.68 -28.36
CA PHE A 144 -30.18 -22.93 -28.62
C PHE A 144 -28.93 -23.79 -28.53
N ASN A 145 -27.87 -23.30 -29.16
CA ASN A 145 -26.53 -23.81 -28.94
C ASN A 145 -25.80 -22.93 -27.93
N LYS A 146 -25.32 -23.50 -26.82
CA LYS A 146 -24.64 -22.73 -25.78
C LYS A 146 -23.38 -22.03 -26.32
N LEU A 147 -23.23 -20.73 -26.02
CA LEU A 147 -21.97 -20.00 -26.17
C LEU A 147 -21.04 -20.33 -24.99
N ASN A 148 -19.76 -20.53 -25.28
CA ASN A 148 -18.70 -20.72 -24.30
C ASN A 148 -17.89 -19.43 -24.16
N CYS A 149 -18.48 -18.44 -23.48
CA CYS A 149 -17.88 -17.13 -23.28
C CYS A 149 -16.77 -17.16 -22.22
N GLU A 150 -15.53 -17.22 -22.69
CA GLU A 150 -14.33 -17.22 -21.85
C GLU A 150 -13.72 -15.83 -21.76
N ARG A 151 -12.98 -15.55 -20.68
CA ARG A 151 -12.26 -14.28 -20.51
C ARG A 151 -11.28 -14.07 -21.66
N ILE A 152 -11.33 -12.89 -22.28
CA ILE A 152 -10.41 -12.50 -23.36
C ILE A 152 -8.98 -12.49 -22.81
N SER A 153 -8.03 -13.02 -23.57
CA SER A 153 -6.61 -12.95 -23.22
C SER A 153 -6.07 -11.56 -23.58
N CYS A 154 -5.49 -10.89 -22.60
CA CYS A 154 -4.82 -9.61 -22.76
C CYS A 154 -3.40 -9.83 -23.28
N PRO A 155 -2.86 -8.93 -24.13
CA PRO A 155 -1.44 -8.91 -24.42
C PRO A 155 -0.61 -8.75 -23.13
N PRO A 156 0.62 -9.29 -23.10
CA PRO A 156 1.51 -9.07 -21.95
C PRO A 156 1.77 -7.57 -21.77
N LEU A 157 1.64 -7.12 -20.51
CA LEU A 157 2.07 -5.79 -20.08
C LEU A 157 3.58 -5.67 -20.27
N ARG A 158 4.03 -4.46 -20.63
CA ARG A 158 5.46 -4.15 -20.74
C ARG A 158 6.07 -3.98 -19.36
N ASP A 159 7.27 -4.49 -19.19
CA ASP A 159 8.03 -4.27 -17.97
C ASP A 159 8.45 -2.79 -17.85
N PRO A 160 8.39 -2.20 -16.64
CA PRO A 160 8.99 -0.89 -16.38
C PRO A 160 10.50 -0.91 -16.64
N VAL A 161 11.08 0.23 -17.02
CA VAL A 161 12.52 0.36 -17.35
C VAL A 161 13.45 -0.21 -16.26
N HIS A 162 13.10 0.00 -14.99
CA HIS A 162 13.82 -0.53 -13.83
C HIS A 162 12.92 -1.38 -12.93
N GLY A 163 12.10 -2.23 -13.53
CA GLY A 163 11.23 -3.13 -12.80
C GLY A 163 10.76 -4.31 -13.64
N LYS A 164 9.82 -5.05 -13.08
CA LYS A 164 9.14 -6.15 -13.77
C LYS A 164 7.67 -6.21 -13.37
N VAL A 165 6.82 -6.65 -14.28
CA VAL A 165 5.42 -6.95 -13.98
C VAL A 165 5.29 -8.41 -13.52
N VAL A 166 4.58 -8.61 -12.41
CA VAL A 166 4.25 -9.93 -11.87
C VAL A 166 2.74 -10.09 -11.90
N TYR A 167 2.25 -11.03 -12.72
CA TYR A 167 0.83 -11.37 -12.77
C TYR A 167 0.44 -12.16 -11.53
N LYS A 168 -0.66 -11.77 -10.87
CA LYS A 168 -1.16 -12.50 -9.69
C LYS A 168 -1.79 -13.84 -10.06
N SER A 169 -2.37 -13.92 -11.26
CA SER A 169 -3.08 -15.10 -11.74
C SER A 169 -2.76 -15.37 -13.21
N ASP A 170 -3.60 -14.91 -14.13
CA ASP A 170 -3.48 -15.11 -15.57
C ASP A 170 -3.42 -13.77 -16.32
N MET A 171 -3.23 -13.84 -17.63
CA MET A 171 -3.25 -12.66 -18.51
C MET A 171 -4.61 -12.54 -19.21
N LYS A 172 -5.70 -12.65 -18.45
CA LYS A 172 -7.06 -12.57 -19.00
C LYS A 172 -7.80 -11.36 -18.43
N PHE A 173 -8.90 -10.97 -19.06
CA PHE A 173 -9.77 -9.89 -18.59
C PHE A 173 -10.08 -10.04 -17.08
N GLN A 174 -10.11 -8.91 -16.34
CA GLN A 174 -10.25 -8.86 -14.87
C GLN A 174 -9.13 -9.51 -14.05
N ALA A 175 -8.03 -9.97 -14.66
CA ALA A 175 -6.85 -10.38 -13.91
C ALA A 175 -6.05 -9.17 -13.40
N GLU A 176 -5.33 -9.37 -12.31
CA GLU A 176 -4.51 -8.34 -11.67
C GLU A 176 -3.02 -8.63 -11.85
N ALA A 177 -2.23 -7.57 -12.00
CA ALA A 177 -0.78 -7.62 -12.03
C ALA A 177 -0.18 -6.57 -11.08
N ILE A 178 1.02 -6.83 -10.59
CA ILE A 178 1.78 -5.94 -9.71
C ILE A 178 3.07 -5.55 -10.43
N SER A 179 3.38 -4.26 -10.49
CA SER A 179 4.71 -3.78 -10.88
C SER A 179 5.66 -3.83 -9.68
N VAL A 180 6.80 -4.49 -9.86
CA VAL A 180 7.85 -4.62 -8.85
C VAL A 180 9.08 -3.89 -9.35
N CYS A 181 9.50 -2.84 -8.64
CA CYS A 181 10.73 -2.13 -8.94
C CYS A 181 11.97 -2.93 -8.53
N PHE A 182 13.05 -2.80 -9.31
CA PHE A 182 14.37 -3.29 -8.90
C PHE A 182 14.89 -2.54 -7.67
N HIS A 183 15.92 -3.11 -7.03
CA HIS A 183 16.53 -2.49 -5.85
C HIS A 183 16.95 -1.04 -6.19
N ASN A 184 16.69 -0.10 -5.28
CA ASN A 184 16.97 1.35 -5.42
C ASN A 184 15.94 2.18 -6.20
N TYR A 185 14.88 1.58 -6.75
CA TYR A 185 13.82 2.30 -7.45
C TYR A 185 12.48 2.24 -6.69
N VAL A 186 11.59 3.20 -6.95
CA VAL A 186 10.22 3.24 -6.42
C VAL A 186 9.23 3.50 -7.56
N ALA A 187 8.09 2.81 -7.54
CA ALA A 187 7.00 3.02 -8.49
C ALA A 187 6.24 4.30 -8.12
N ASP A 188 6.02 5.17 -9.10
CA ASP A 188 5.21 6.37 -8.93
C ASP A 188 3.76 6.07 -9.32
N CYS A 189 2.86 5.98 -8.34
CA CYS A 189 1.46 5.65 -8.55
C CYS A 189 0.61 6.86 -9.00
N GLU A 190 1.21 8.04 -9.22
CA GLU A 190 0.47 9.30 -9.45
C GLU A 190 0.14 9.61 -10.91
N SER A 191 0.27 8.64 -11.83
CA SER A 191 -0.23 8.82 -13.20
C SER A 191 -1.28 7.76 -13.56
N GLN A 192 -2.54 8.20 -13.63
CA GLN A 192 -3.57 7.46 -14.31
C GLN A 192 -3.11 7.16 -15.75
N MET A 193 -2.94 5.86 -16.07
CA MET A 193 -2.81 5.32 -17.43
C MET A 193 -2.06 6.20 -18.45
N LYS A 194 -0.80 6.55 -18.17
CA LYS A 194 0.16 6.85 -19.23
C LYS A 194 1.20 5.75 -19.28
N VAL A 195 1.43 5.24 -20.49
CA VAL A 195 2.33 4.12 -20.84
C VAL A 195 3.81 4.54 -20.74
N ASP A 196 4.16 5.35 -19.74
CA ASP A 196 5.53 5.77 -19.42
C ASP A 196 5.62 6.02 -17.91
N GLU A 197 5.52 4.94 -17.12
CA GLU A 197 5.76 5.00 -15.67
C GLU A 197 7.26 5.17 -15.41
N VAL A 198 7.65 6.42 -15.15
CA VAL A 198 9.01 6.81 -14.74
C VAL A 198 9.24 6.30 -13.32
N THR A 199 9.94 5.17 -13.18
CA THR A 199 10.52 4.76 -11.89
C THR A 199 11.55 5.79 -11.46
N ARG A 200 11.33 6.48 -10.34
CA ARG A 200 12.31 7.41 -9.78
C ARG A 200 13.29 6.69 -8.88
N GLU A 201 14.55 7.11 -8.94
CA GLU A 201 15.60 6.64 -8.04
C GLU A 201 15.27 7.04 -6.60
N ARG A 202 15.64 6.18 -5.64
CA ARG A 202 15.49 6.47 -4.21
C ARG A 202 16.42 7.61 -3.81
N ASP A 203 15.87 8.69 -3.28
CA ASP A 203 16.61 9.86 -2.81
C ASP A 203 16.39 10.05 -1.30
N CYS A 204 17.44 10.40 -0.57
CA CYS A 204 17.36 10.76 0.84
C CYS A 204 17.04 12.25 1.07
N GLY A 205 17.00 13.06 0.01
CA GLY A 205 16.90 14.51 0.06
C GLY A 205 18.18 15.16 0.59
N SER A 206 18.13 16.48 0.77
CA SER A 206 19.26 17.24 1.31
C SER A 206 19.73 16.66 2.65
N PRO A 207 21.05 16.50 2.85
CA PRO A 207 21.59 15.99 4.11
C PRO A 207 21.11 16.82 5.32
N PRO A 208 20.83 16.18 6.47
CA PRO A 208 20.36 16.88 7.66
C PRO A 208 21.46 17.79 8.23
N PRO A 209 21.10 18.90 8.90
CA PRO A 209 22.10 19.75 9.55
C PRO A 209 22.80 19.01 10.69
N ILE A 210 24.12 19.13 10.77
CA ILE A 210 24.94 18.58 11.86
C ILE A 210 25.22 19.68 12.89
N LEU A 211 25.03 19.37 14.17
CA LEU A 211 25.35 20.29 15.25
C LEU A 211 26.86 20.53 15.30
N ASN A 212 27.26 21.81 15.30
CA ASN A 212 28.65 22.28 15.26
C ASN A 212 29.47 21.70 14.08
N GLY A 213 28.84 21.30 12.98
CA GLY A 213 29.52 20.70 11.83
C GLY A 213 28.86 21.05 10.50
N LYS A 214 29.47 20.61 9.41
CA LYS A 214 28.92 20.69 8.06
C LYS A 214 28.92 19.33 7.40
N LEU A 215 27.97 19.11 6.49
CA LEU A 215 27.94 17.97 5.59
C LEU A 215 28.24 18.43 4.18
N GLN A 216 29.18 17.76 3.53
CA GLN A 216 29.45 17.92 2.11
C GLN A 216 28.96 16.67 1.38
N ALA A 217 27.95 16.83 0.52
CA ALA A 217 27.42 15.77 -0.34
C ALA A 217 27.36 16.27 -1.78
N ASN A 218 27.80 15.44 -2.72
CA ASN A 218 27.69 15.73 -4.15
C ASN A 218 26.35 15.25 -4.73
N GLU A 219 25.84 14.14 -4.19
CA GLU A 219 24.61 13.48 -4.60
C GLU A 219 23.81 13.06 -3.37
N THR A 220 22.49 12.95 -3.51
CA THR A 220 21.57 12.60 -2.41
C THR A 220 20.83 11.27 -2.65
N THR A 221 21.11 10.63 -3.78
CA THR A 221 20.54 9.35 -4.21
C THR A 221 21.02 8.19 -3.34
N PHE A 222 20.32 7.06 -3.44
CA PHE A 222 20.58 5.87 -2.65
C PHE A 222 22.01 5.36 -2.80
N GLY A 223 22.67 5.15 -1.66
CA GLY A 223 24.07 4.73 -1.61
C GLY A 223 25.09 5.88 -1.61
N SER A 224 24.68 7.10 -1.96
CA SER A 224 25.53 8.30 -1.92
C SER A 224 26.07 8.58 -0.53
N LYS A 225 27.27 9.15 -0.47
CA LYS A 225 28.00 9.43 0.77
C LYS A 225 28.19 10.92 0.97
N ALA A 226 27.95 11.38 2.19
CA ALA A 226 28.19 12.74 2.64
C ALA A 226 29.34 12.75 3.65
N LEU A 227 30.34 13.59 3.43
CA LEU A 227 31.48 13.74 4.32
C LEU A 227 31.11 14.69 5.48
N ILE A 228 31.41 14.27 6.71
CA ILE A 228 31.26 15.08 7.92
C ILE A 228 32.50 15.96 8.08
N GLU A 229 32.32 17.27 7.98
CA GLU A 229 33.35 18.27 8.22
C GLU A 229 33.13 18.93 9.59
N CYS A 230 33.98 18.55 10.53
CA CYS A 230 34.01 19.17 11.86
C CYS A 230 35.01 20.34 11.86
N PRO A 231 34.64 21.51 12.41
CA PRO A 231 35.56 22.64 12.63
C PRO A 231 36.77 22.25 13.49
N PRO A 232 37.85 23.07 13.47
CA PRO A 232 38.95 22.92 14.42
C PRO A 232 38.46 22.79 15.86
N ASP A 233 39.18 22.01 16.66
CA ASP A 233 38.87 21.72 18.07
C ASP A 233 37.54 21.00 18.33
N THR A 234 37.02 20.31 17.31
CA THR A 234 35.86 19.43 17.44
C THR A 234 36.15 18.04 16.83
N THR A 235 35.35 17.04 17.18
CA THR A 235 35.43 15.69 16.59
C THR A 235 34.05 15.06 16.49
N SER A 236 33.81 14.32 15.41
CA SER A 236 32.56 13.60 15.18
C SER A 236 32.26 12.64 16.34
N SER A 237 31.00 12.60 16.73
CA SER A 237 30.45 11.60 17.66
C SER A 237 30.34 10.20 17.04
N SER A 238 30.45 10.09 15.71
CA SER A 238 30.55 8.81 15.02
C SER A 238 32.01 8.40 14.83
N GLU A 239 32.29 7.10 14.89
CA GLU A 239 33.62 6.55 14.58
C GLU A 239 34.00 6.76 13.10
N VAL A 240 32.99 6.87 12.23
CA VAL A 240 33.14 7.16 10.80
C VAL A 240 32.70 8.59 10.51
N ASN A 241 33.55 9.34 9.81
CA ASN A 241 33.26 10.72 9.39
C ASN A 241 32.40 10.76 8.10
N VAL A 242 31.58 9.74 7.85
CA VAL A 242 30.79 9.62 6.63
C VAL A 242 29.36 9.24 6.98
N MET A 243 28.42 9.97 6.39
CA MET A 243 27.02 9.58 6.34
C MET A 243 26.69 8.95 4.98
N GLN A 244 25.79 7.98 4.96
CA GLN A 244 25.39 7.29 3.74
C GLN A 244 23.87 7.31 3.58
N CYS A 245 23.39 7.63 2.38
CA CYS A 245 21.98 7.51 2.03
C CYS A 245 21.60 6.03 1.97
N GLY A 246 20.74 5.60 2.89
CA GLY A 246 20.35 4.20 3.06
C GLY A 246 18.87 4.05 3.37
N VAL A 247 18.47 2.85 3.80
CA VAL A 247 17.09 2.57 4.25
C VAL A 247 17.09 2.32 5.75
N LEU A 248 16.18 3.00 6.46
CA LEU A 248 15.84 2.68 7.85
C LEU A 248 14.36 2.32 7.92
N GLY A 249 14.06 1.03 8.15
CA GLY A 249 12.70 0.50 8.05
C GLY A 249 12.18 0.57 6.61
N ASN A 250 11.16 1.39 6.36
CA ASN A 250 10.56 1.60 5.03
C ASN A 250 10.91 2.97 4.39
N ARG A 251 11.71 3.81 5.06
CA ARG A 251 12.07 5.16 4.56
C ARG A 251 13.52 5.21 4.11
N THR A 252 13.78 5.92 3.02
CA THR A 252 15.13 6.32 2.61
C THR A 252 15.58 7.47 3.50
N THR A 253 16.73 7.35 4.13
CA THR A 253 17.26 8.36 5.05
C THR A 253 18.78 8.29 5.14
N TRP A 254 19.40 9.38 5.59
CA TRP A 254 20.82 9.41 5.85
C TRP A 254 21.17 8.69 7.14
N LEU A 255 22.16 7.80 7.08
CA LEU A 255 22.64 6.96 8.18
C LEU A 255 24.08 7.37 8.56
N PRO A 256 24.53 7.16 9.81
CA PRO A 256 23.81 6.52 10.92
C PRO A 256 22.77 7.43 11.60
N GLN A 257 21.82 6.82 12.30
CA GLN A 257 20.84 7.48 13.16
C GLN A 257 21.08 7.06 14.63
N PRO A 258 20.99 7.98 15.61
CA PRO A 258 20.74 9.42 15.46
C PRO A 258 21.88 10.14 14.72
N THR A 259 21.57 11.28 14.09
CA THR A 259 22.54 12.04 13.28
C THR A 259 23.76 12.43 14.13
N PRO A 260 24.99 12.16 13.66
CA PRO A 260 26.20 12.53 14.37
C PRO A 260 26.28 14.05 14.61
N ALA A 261 26.83 14.42 15.76
CA ALA A 261 27.26 15.79 16.10
C ALA A 261 28.79 15.91 16.11
N CYS A 262 29.31 17.13 15.92
CA CYS A 262 30.72 17.45 16.18
C CYS A 262 30.85 17.97 17.61
N ASN A 263 31.47 17.17 18.48
CA ASN A 263 31.66 17.51 19.88
C ASN A 263 32.96 18.30 20.09
N ARG A 264 32.90 19.36 20.90
CA ARG A 264 34.03 20.21 21.25
C ARG A 264 35.04 19.48 22.12
N HIS A 265 36.32 19.74 21.87
CA HIS A 265 37.43 19.30 22.72
C HIS A 265 37.46 20.07 24.02
N CYS A 266 37.94 19.43 25.09
CA CYS A 266 38.16 20.09 26.37
C CYS A 266 39.61 20.53 26.50
N TYR A 267 39.80 21.73 27.06
CA TYR A 267 41.11 22.22 27.44
C TYR A 267 41.61 21.51 28.68
N LEU A 268 42.88 21.11 28.66
CA LEU A 268 43.54 20.53 29.82
C LEU A 268 43.78 21.61 30.89
N PHE A 269 43.78 21.20 32.15
CA PHE A 269 43.96 22.08 33.30
C PHE A 269 44.90 21.43 34.32
N THR A 270 45.51 22.27 35.16
CA THR A 270 46.27 21.86 36.35
C THR A 270 45.41 22.05 37.60
N VAL A 271 45.78 21.36 38.68
CA VAL A 271 45.12 21.49 39.99
C VAL A 271 46.17 21.86 41.02
N ASP A 272 45.96 22.97 41.72
CA ASP A 272 46.87 23.41 42.79
C ASP A 272 46.96 22.34 43.87
N HIS A 273 48.19 21.97 44.23
CA HIS A 273 48.48 20.89 45.18
C HIS A 273 47.86 19.53 44.80
N GLY A 274 47.72 19.25 43.50
CA GLY A 274 47.28 17.95 43.01
C GLY A 274 47.94 17.55 41.68
N ASN A 275 47.95 16.25 41.42
CA ASN A 275 48.43 15.66 40.18
C ASN A 275 47.24 15.30 39.28
N VAL A 276 47.35 15.62 37.99
CA VAL A 276 46.34 15.33 36.97
C VAL A 276 46.90 14.34 35.97
N ILE A 277 46.17 13.25 35.73
CA ILE A 277 46.58 12.17 34.82
C ILE A 277 45.47 11.94 33.80
N LEU A 278 45.82 11.95 32.51
CA LEU A 278 44.93 11.55 31.43
C LEU A 278 44.85 10.02 31.35
N MET A 279 43.64 9.50 31.42
CA MET A 279 43.34 8.07 31.28
C MET A 279 43.00 7.77 29.82
N HIS A 280 43.96 7.25 29.06
CA HIS A 280 43.73 6.82 27.68
C HIS A 280 43.23 5.37 27.66
N LYS A 281 42.08 5.13 27.00
CA LYS A 281 41.36 3.84 26.98
C LYS A 281 41.13 3.27 28.40
N PRO A 282 40.43 4.02 29.27
CA PRO A 282 40.22 3.63 30.66
C PRO A 282 39.51 2.27 30.76
N ASN A 283 39.86 1.47 31.76
CA ASN A 283 39.25 0.16 32.03
C ASN A 283 39.42 -0.87 30.90
N THR A 284 40.49 -0.75 30.11
CA THR A 284 40.85 -1.72 29.06
C THR A 284 42.28 -2.24 29.25
N PRO A 285 42.65 -3.39 28.66
CA PRO A 285 44.02 -3.90 28.71
C PRO A 285 45.07 -2.97 28.07
N LEU A 286 44.63 -1.98 27.28
CA LEU A 286 45.47 -0.98 26.64
C LEU A 286 45.48 0.36 27.38
N GLN A 287 45.03 0.37 28.64
CA GLN A 287 44.99 1.57 29.46
C GLN A 287 46.39 2.17 29.60
N ARG A 288 46.51 3.47 29.30
CA ARG A 288 47.72 4.25 29.51
C ARG A 288 47.39 5.46 30.37
N LEU A 289 48.28 5.74 31.31
CA LEU A 289 48.20 6.88 32.22
C LEU A 289 49.25 7.90 31.79
N ILE A 290 48.81 9.09 31.40
CA ILE A 290 49.69 10.13 30.87
C ILE A 290 49.66 11.30 31.86
N PRO A 291 50.77 11.62 32.56
CA PRO A 291 50.81 12.72 33.51
C PRO A 291 50.72 14.07 32.78
N ILE A 292 50.10 15.06 33.42
CA ILE A 292 49.95 16.42 32.90
C ILE A 292 50.65 17.40 33.85
N SER A 293 51.55 18.25 33.33
CA SER A 293 52.31 19.23 34.13
C SER A 293 52.53 20.56 33.39
N SER A 294 52.77 21.63 34.14
CA SER A 294 53.20 22.95 33.66
C SER A 294 54.68 23.25 33.94
N ASP A 295 55.40 22.36 34.63
CA ASP A 295 56.66 22.68 35.33
C ASP A 295 57.87 22.86 34.38
N ASP A 296 57.79 22.38 33.14
CA ASP A 296 58.86 22.52 32.14
C ASP A 296 58.77 23.77 31.25
N TYR A 297 57.68 24.54 31.32
CA TYR A 297 57.47 25.71 30.42
C TYR A 297 58.40 26.90 30.73
N ASN A 298 58.89 27.02 31.96
CA ASN A 298 59.71 28.16 32.40
C ASN A 298 61.22 28.02 32.12
N LYS A 299 61.64 27.00 31.36
CA LYS A 299 63.06 26.86 30.99
C LYS A 299 63.34 27.71 29.74
N PRO A 300 64.28 28.68 29.78
CA PRO A 300 64.54 29.56 28.64
C PRO A 300 64.96 28.74 27.42
N MET A 301 64.31 29.04 26.30
CA MET A 301 64.45 28.38 25.00
C MET A 301 65.89 28.59 24.47
N GLY A 302 66.76 27.62 24.72
CA GLY A 302 68.15 27.63 24.30
C GLY A 302 68.53 26.30 23.66
N ALA A 303 68.87 26.38 22.37
CA ALA A 303 69.52 25.37 21.52
C ALA A 303 68.72 24.09 21.20
N SER A 304 68.47 23.97 19.90
CA SER A 304 68.06 22.79 19.14
C SER A 304 68.80 21.51 19.55
N GLU A 305 68.08 20.56 20.18
CA GLU A 305 68.42 19.15 20.12
C GLU A 305 67.18 18.33 19.75
N ASN A 306 67.38 17.37 18.84
CA ASN A 306 66.38 16.49 18.29
C ASN A 306 65.56 15.76 19.37
N PHE A 307 64.35 16.24 19.65
CA PHE A 307 63.38 15.52 20.50
C PHE A 307 62.81 14.31 19.74
N LYS A 308 63.50 13.17 19.83
CA LYS A 308 62.87 11.84 19.68
C LYS A 308 62.25 11.49 21.03
N THR A 309 60.97 11.80 21.23
CA THR A 309 60.27 11.46 22.47
C THR A 309 59.81 10.01 22.47
N ASN A 310 60.19 9.31 23.54
CA ASN A 310 59.66 8.00 23.88
C ASN A 310 58.25 8.17 24.49
N PRO A 311 57.37 7.16 24.42
CA PRO A 311 55.94 7.28 24.76
C PRO A 311 55.59 7.46 26.27
N LEU A 312 56.54 7.89 27.10
CA LEU A 312 56.39 8.11 28.55
C LEU A 312 56.55 9.58 28.96
N ASP A 313 56.82 10.48 28.01
CA ASP A 313 56.91 11.90 28.31
C ASP A 313 55.49 12.44 28.56
N GLY A 314 55.25 12.99 29.74
CA GLY A 314 53.97 13.60 30.12
C GLY A 314 53.55 14.74 29.18
N ILE A 315 52.30 15.16 29.29
CA ILE A 315 51.78 16.32 28.54
C ILE A 315 52.22 17.60 29.27
N ILE A 316 53.13 18.36 28.67
CA ILE A 316 53.53 19.71 29.11
C ILE A 316 52.53 20.71 28.50
N LEU A 317 51.96 21.63 29.29
CA LEU A 317 50.82 22.45 28.85
C LEU A 317 51.15 23.88 28.37
N PRO A 318 51.47 24.06 27.08
CA PRO A 318 51.00 25.20 26.30
C PRO A 318 49.89 24.74 25.34
N TYR A 319 48.65 25.23 25.55
CA TYR A 319 47.48 24.99 24.68
C TYR A 319 47.00 23.51 24.56
N GLY A 320 47.27 22.67 25.56
CA GLY A 320 46.88 21.25 25.55
C GLY A 320 45.35 21.02 25.52
N ARG A 321 44.89 20.14 24.64
CA ARG A 321 43.46 19.80 24.46
C ARG A 321 43.24 18.29 24.29
N VAL A 322 42.07 17.81 24.67
CA VAL A 322 41.68 16.40 24.57
C VAL A 322 40.28 16.24 23.99
N ARG A 323 40.06 15.09 23.34
CA ARG A 323 38.79 14.77 22.67
C ARG A 323 37.64 14.64 23.67
N HIS A 324 36.43 14.86 23.17
CA HIS A 324 35.19 14.51 23.87
C HIS A 324 35.24 13.06 24.39
N GLY A 325 34.74 12.83 25.61
CA GLY A 325 34.78 11.54 26.29
C GLY A 325 36.11 11.18 26.95
N ALA A 326 37.16 12.00 26.80
CA ALA A 326 38.41 11.82 27.55
C ALA A 326 38.17 11.93 29.05
N GLN A 327 38.90 11.13 29.83
CA GLN A 327 38.79 11.08 31.28
C GLN A 327 40.11 11.50 31.93
N LEU A 328 40.04 12.38 32.93
CA LEU A 328 41.18 12.76 33.76
C LEU A 328 40.95 12.28 35.19
N ASN A 329 41.99 11.75 35.81
CA ASN A 329 41.99 11.42 37.24
C ASN A 329 42.82 12.44 38.01
N VAL A 330 42.24 13.01 39.07
CA VAL A 330 42.87 14.02 39.93
C VAL A 330 43.17 13.42 41.29
N THR A 331 44.43 13.52 41.72
CA THR A 331 44.88 13.06 43.04
C THR A 331 45.50 14.23 43.79
N CYS A 332 45.13 14.43 45.05
CA CYS A 332 45.71 15.50 45.86
C CYS A 332 47.04 15.08 46.46
N ASN A 333 47.95 16.04 46.58
CA ASN A 333 49.24 15.85 47.24
C ASN A 333 49.04 15.58 48.75
N PRO A 334 50.01 14.96 49.44
CA PRO A 334 49.93 14.72 50.88
C PRO A 334 49.60 16.00 51.67
N GLY A 335 48.67 15.91 52.63
CA GLY A 335 48.16 17.06 53.40
C GLY A 335 46.97 17.79 52.78
N TYR A 336 46.50 17.37 51.60
CA TYR A 336 45.33 17.92 50.92
C TYR A 336 44.29 16.83 50.62
N GLN A 337 43.02 17.21 50.54
CA GLN A 337 41.89 16.35 50.21
C GLN A 337 40.99 17.00 49.13
N LEU A 338 40.28 16.17 48.36
CA LEU A 338 39.32 16.66 47.36
C LEU A 338 38.10 17.30 48.02
N MET A 339 37.71 18.47 47.54
CA MET A 339 36.51 19.16 48.00
C MET A 339 35.24 18.39 47.58
N LYS A 340 34.45 17.90 48.56
CA LYS A 340 33.16 17.18 48.46
C LYS A 340 32.64 16.91 47.03
N GLN A 341 33.27 15.94 46.36
CA GLN A 341 32.72 15.26 45.20
C GLN A 341 33.32 13.86 45.20
N ASP A 342 32.49 12.82 45.33
CA ASP A 342 32.92 11.42 45.55
C ASP A 342 33.68 10.79 44.35
N SER A 343 33.98 11.57 43.31
CA SER A 343 34.70 11.11 42.11
C SER A 343 35.96 11.94 41.86
N PRO A 344 37.17 11.32 41.93
CA PRO A 344 38.41 11.95 41.49
C PRO A 344 38.50 12.02 39.95
N VAL A 345 37.61 11.33 39.23
CA VAL A 345 37.59 11.28 37.77
C VAL A 345 36.64 12.33 37.20
N THR A 346 37.13 13.12 36.24
CA THR A 346 36.34 14.07 35.45
C THR A 346 36.33 13.68 33.97
N ILE A 347 35.22 13.93 33.29
CA ILE A 347 34.97 13.48 31.91
C ILE A 347 34.68 14.69 31.04
N CYS A 348 35.29 14.75 29.85
CA CYS A 348 35.04 15.79 28.88
C CYS A 348 33.68 15.60 28.19
N HIS A 349 32.74 16.52 28.42
CA HIS A 349 31.44 16.59 27.76
C HIS A 349 31.32 17.91 26.98
N ASP A 350 31.30 17.79 25.66
CA ASP A 350 31.20 18.89 24.69
C ASP A 350 31.93 20.20 25.09
N GLY A 351 33.23 20.10 25.36
CA GLY A 351 34.08 21.25 25.73
C GLY A 351 34.08 21.62 27.21
N VAL A 352 33.27 20.94 28.04
CA VAL A 352 33.17 21.18 29.49
C VAL A 352 33.50 19.91 30.28
N TRP A 353 34.32 20.05 31.32
CA TRP A 353 34.61 18.97 32.25
C TRP A 353 33.42 18.73 33.20
N SER A 354 33.00 17.47 33.37
CA SER A 354 31.87 17.10 34.24
C SER A 354 32.04 17.59 35.68
N VAL A 355 33.29 17.57 36.16
CA VAL A 355 33.67 17.96 37.50
C VAL A 355 34.93 18.82 37.45
N ARG A 356 34.94 19.93 38.21
CA ARG A 356 36.14 20.74 38.43
C ARG A 356 36.72 20.39 39.80
N SER A 357 37.71 19.50 39.81
CA SER A 357 38.36 19.04 41.04
C SER A 357 39.18 20.17 41.69
N LYS A 358 39.11 20.27 43.02
CA LYS A 358 39.93 21.19 43.83
C LYS A 358 40.47 20.48 45.06
N CYS A 359 41.77 20.60 45.27
CA CYS A 359 42.43 20.14 46.49
C CYS A 359 42.42 21.25 47.55
N VAL A 360 41.98 20.91 48.75
CA VAL A 360 41.97 21.80 49.93
C VAL A 360 42.75 21.14 51.07
N PRO A 361 43.34 21.90 52.00
CA PRO A 361 44.01 21.31 53.15
C PRO A 361 43.13 20.27 53.85
N GLY A 362 43.71 19.08 54.10
CA GLY A 362 43.08 18.03 54.90
C GLY A 362 43.08 18.45 56.36
N TRP A 363 41.95 18.22 57.04
CA TRP A 363 41.80 18.49 58.48
C TRP A 363 42.24 17.29 59.32
#